data_AF-A0A3R7NVR7-F1
#
_entry.id   AF-A0A3R7NVR7-F1
#
_cell.length_a   1.000
_cell.length_b   1.000
_cell.length_c   1.000
_cell.angle_alpha   90.00
_cell.angle_beta   90.00
_cell.angle_gamma   90.00
#
_symmetry.space_group_name_H-M   'P 1'
#
loop_
_entity.id
_entity.type
_entity.pdbx_description
1 polymer ?
#
loop_
_entity_poly.entity_id
_entity_poly.type
_entity_poly.pdbx_seq_one_letter_code
_entity_poly.pdbx_strand_id
1 'polypeptide(L)'
;MEFVLAFAAFLAVAVLSIDGADIVTPLRIGAWNVQHFGKVKMSKPEVVSIMVQVLRRYDVVAVLEVQDVTERTPKLLLSALNEGLTDTYNLSLSERVGRKRYKEQYAIYYKPSRATLVSAHQYSDPVDAFEYDPYVAVFEDSNQLRFGTVSIHTRPDVIIMGDFNAGCDYVTSSEWANVRLRQDPRFNWLISDHVDTTVKGTSCPYDRIVVSGSNLTSVVYSGSAKAYYFEEELGLKDQELIEDVSDHYPVEVRLRGAVSREVLAKVTANIAFDVSFEATQEALANIMDYRSGEICIDTPDYVLRRWRVQNISDAKDSVTVFAFNNRLLVPSEALSVLFYKLEEGALTDTTLYGADPTRSMYTISLSCIQASCSLSVTAPTL
;
A
#
# COMPACT_ATOMS: atom_id res chain seq x y z
N MET A 1 -3.86 -66.36 -30.10
CA MET A 1 -3.51 -66.56 -28.68
C MET A 1 -2.05 -66.10 -28.54
N GLU A 2 -1.76 -64.82 -28.73
CA GLU A 2 -1.90 -63.68 -27.80
C GLU A 2 -1.01 -63.76 -26.54
N PHE A 3 -0.17 -62.71 -26.39
CA PHE A 3 0.50 -62.15 -25.18
C PHE A 3 1.60 -62.97 -24.46
N VAL A 4 2.90 -62.57 -24.43
CA VAL A 4 3.60 -61.38 -23.83
C VAL A 4 4.14 -61.65 -22.42
N LEU A 5 5.45 -61.37 -22.23
CA LEU A 5 6.19 -60.91 -21.03
C LEU A 5 7.53 -61.67 -20.90
N ALA A 6 8.73 -61.11 -21.03
CA ALA A 6 9.35 -59.83 -20.65
C ALA A 6 10.48 -60.11 -19.65
N PHE A 7 11.64 -59.59 -20.02
CA PHE A 7 12.91 -59.50 -19.31
C PHE A 7 12.77 -59.17 -17.81
N ALA A 8 13.43 -59.95 -16.97
CA ALA A 8 13.87 -59.52 -15.64
C ALA A 8 15.41 -59.56 -15.61
N ALA A 9 16.04 -58.43 -15.98
CA ALA A 9 17.46 -58.21 -15.79
C ALA A 9 17.68 -57.53 -14.43
N PHE A 10 18.52 -58.16 -13.61
CA PHE A 10 19.00 -57.66 -12.32
C PHE A 10 19.58 -56.25 -12.46
N LEU A 11 18.99 -55.26 -11.78
CA LEU A 11 19.65 -54.01 -11.46
C LEU A 11 19.98 -54.03 -9.97
N ALA A 12 21.23 -54.35 -9.65
CA ALA A 12 21.77 -54.14 -8.32
C ALA A 12 21.84 -52.63 -8.06
N VAL A 13 20.89 -52.10 -7.30
CA VAL A 13 20.98 -50.76 -6.74
C VAL A 13 22.07 -50.81 -5.67
N ALA A 14 23.23 -50.24 -5.98
CA ALA A 14 24.20 -49.86 -4.97
C ALA A 14 23.53 -48.79 -4.10
N VAL A 15 23.00 -49.21 -2.94
CA VAL A 15 22.62 -48.29 -1.88
C VAL A 15 23.94 -47.74 -1.33
N LEU A 16 24.34 -46.57 -1.83
CA LEU A 16 25.27 -45.72 -1.11
C LEU A 16 24.57 -45.36 0.21
N SER A 17 24.95 -46.03 1.31
CA SER A 17 24.65 -45.52 2.65
C SER A 17 25.38 -44.19 2.76
N ILE A 18 24.63 -43.11 2.66
CA ILE A 18 25.07 -41.80 3.12
C ILE A 18 24.94 -41.85 4.65
N ASP A 19 25.86 -42.55 5.30
CA ASP A 19 26.01 -42.45 6.74
C ASP A 19 26.47 -41.02 7.07
N GLY A 20 25.60 -40.25 7.71
CA GLY A 20 25.99 -39.05 8.46
C GLY A 20 26.05 -37.72 7.73
N ALA A 21 25.29 -37.50 6.64
CA ALA A 21 24.92 -36.13 6.30
C ALA A 21 23.68 -35.76 7.13
N ASP A 22 23.86 -34.92 8.16
CA ASP A 22 22.74 -34.36 8.92
C ASP A 22 21.74 -33.76 7.93
N ILE A 23 20.57 -34.38 7.78
CA ILE A 23 19.48 -33.80 7.02
C ILE A 23 19.03 -32.59 7.82
N VAL A 24 19.54 -31.41 7.46
CA VAL A 24 19.10 -30.13 8.02
C VAL A 24 17.67 -29.91 7.56
N THR A 25 16.72 -30.35 8.37
CA THR A 25 15.30 -30.10 8.12
C THR A 25 15.07 -28.59 8.18
N PRO A 26 14.27 -28.00 7.27
CA PRO A 26 14.02 -26.56 7.28
C PRO A 26 13.40 -26.10 8.60
N LEU A 27 13.88 -24.96 9.11
CA LEU A 27 13.33 -24.33 10.31
C LEU A 27 11.90 -23.82 10.03
N ARG A 28 10.92 -24.27 10.82
CA ARG A 28 9.53 -23.82 10.69
C ARG A 28 9.21 -22.75 11.71
N ILE A 29 9.02 -21.52 11.24
CA ILE A 29 8.67 -20.37 12.07
C ILE A 29 7.21 -20.01 11.83
N GLY A 30 6.47 -19.64 12.87
CA GLY A 30 5.06 -19.28 12.77
C GLY A 30 4.59 -18.22 13.76
N ALA A 31 3.39 -17.72 13.54
CA ALA A 31 2.66 -16.86 14.47
C ALA A 31 1.18 -17.27 14.47
N TRP A 32 0.55 -17.26 15.65
CA TRP A 32 -0.84 -17.64 15.81
C TRP A 32 -1.57 -16.74 16.79
N ASN A 33 -2.54 -15.97 16.31
CA ASN A 33 -3.49 -15.29 17.17
C ASN A 33 -4.52 -16.30 17.69
N VAL A 34 -4.48 -16.55 19.01
CA VAL A 34 -5.42 -17.43 19.70
C VAL A 34 -6.41 -16.55 20.45
N GLN A 35 -7.55 -16.27 19.82
CA GLN A 35 -8.56 -15.36 20.34
C GLN A 35 -8.85 -15.58 21.84
N HIS A 36 -8.66 -14.54 22.65
CA HIS A 36 -8.86 -14.57 24.11
C HIS A 36 -8.15 -15.75 24.79
N PHE A 37 -6.85 -15.93 24.55
CA PHE A 37 -6.11 -17.04 25.13
C PHE A 37 -5.89 -16.84 26.63
N GLY A 38 -6.65 -17.58 27.44
CA GLY A 38 -6.58 -17.49 28.90
C GLY A 38 -7.11 -18.74 29.58
N LYS A 39 -7.35 -18.63 30.89
CA LYS A 39 -7.72 -19.75 31.79
C LYS A 39 -8.90 -20.58 31.29
N VAL A 40 -9.95 -19.93 30.76
CA VAL A 40 -11.16 -20.60 30.24
C VAL A 40 -10.86 -21.49 29.04
N LYS A 41 -9.88 -21.12 28.21
CA LYS A 41 -9.47 -21.92 27.06
C LYS A 41 -8.58 -23.10 27.50
N MET A 42 -7.67 -22.85 28.44
CA MET A 42 -6.81 -23.89 29.02
C MET A 42 -7.56 -24.89 29.92
N SER A 43 -8.78 -24.57 30.38
CA SER A 43 -9.60 -25.52 31.16
C SER A 43 -10.35 -26.54 30.30
N LYS A 44 -10.19 -26.50 28.96
CA LYS A 44 -10.87 -27.38 28.00
C LYS A 44 -9.84 -28.36 27.38
N PRO A 45 -9.73 -29.60 27.87
CA PRO A 45 -8.68 -30.53 27.45
C PRO A 45 -8.64 -30.79 25.95
N GLU A 46 -9.80 -30.85 25.29
CA GLU A 46 -9.93 -31.04 23.85
C GLU A 46 -9.35 -29.85 23.06
N VAL A 47 -9.52 -28.63 23.56
CA VAL A 47 -8.94 -27.43 22.95
C VAL A 47 -7.43 -27.42 23.13
N VAL A 48 -6.94 -27.74 24.32
CA VAL A 48 -5.51 -27.81 24.61
C VAL A 48 -4.82 -28.86 23.73
N SER A 49 -5.43 -30.04 23.56
CA SER A 49 -4.92 -31.09 22.67
C SER A 49 -4.74 -30.61 21.23
N ILE A 50 -5.74 -29.88 20.68
CA ILE A 50 -5.64 -29.30 19.34
C ILE A 50 -4.55 -28.22 19.28
N MET A 51 -4.47 -27.34 20.29
CA MET A 51 -3.42 -26.32 20.35
C MET A 51 -2.02 -26.95 20.34
N VAL A 52 -1.81 -28.02 21.11
CA VAL A 52 -0.54 -28.76 21.13
C VAL A 52 -0.22 -29.36 19.76
N GLN A 53 -1.20 -29.98 19.09
CA GLN A 53 -1.00 -30.54 17.74
C GLN A 53 -0.61 -29.46 16.71
N VAL A 54 -1.22 -28.28 16.77
CA VAL A 54 -0.89 -27.16 15.88
C VAL A 54 0.52 -26.63 16.17
N LEU A 55 0.82 -26.36 17.44
CA LEU A 55 2.09 -25.73 17.84
C LEU A 55 3.30 -26.65 17.65
N ARG A 56 3.14 -27.98 17.80
CA ARG A 56 4.20 -28.97 17.55
C ARG A 56 4.68 -29.03 16.09
N ARG A 57 4.01 -28.33 15.17
CA ARG A 57 4.44 -28.20 13.77
C ARG A 57 5.60 -27.22 13.56
N TYR A 58 5.83 -26.33 14.54
CA TYR A 58 6.77 -25.22 14.44
C TYR A 58 7.99 -25.44 15.35
N ASP A 59 9.15 -24.96 14.91
CA ASP A 59 10.36 -24.89 15.71
C ASP A 59 10.42 -23.59 16.53
N VAL A 60 9.85 -22.49 16.02
CA VAL A 60 9.67 -21.21 16.72
C VAL A 60 8.25 -20.70 16.40
N VAL A 61 7.44 -20.40 17.41
CA VAL A 61 6.08 -19.92 17.20
C VAL A 61 5.66 -18.88 18.23
N ALA A 62 5.23 -17.71 17.75
CA ALA A 62 4.62 -16.67 18.58
C ALA A 62 3.11 -16.93 18.71
N VAL A 63 2.61 -16.97 19.95
CA VAL A 63 1.18 -16.99 20.27
C VAL A 63 0.78 -15.63 20.81
N LEU A 64 -0.23 -15.03 20.17
CA LEU A 64 -0.73 -13.69 20.46
C LEU A 64 -2.04 -13.76 21.28
N GLU A 65 -2.51 -12.61 21.77
CA GLU A 65 -3.73 -12.46 22.58
C GLU A 65 -3.73 -13.27 23.90
N VAL A 66 -2.56 -13.43 24.54
CA VAL A 66 -2.49 -14.06 25.87
C VAL A 66 -3.11 -13.11 26.91
N GLN A 67 -4.30 -13.42 27.39
CA GLN A 67 -5.08 -12.63 28.34
C GLN A 67 -5.14 -13.34 29.71
N ASP A 68 -3.99 -13.42 30.39
CA ASP A 68 -3.90 -13.96 31.75
C ASP A 68 -3.00 -13.10 32.64
N VAL A 69 -3.60 -12.33 33.55
CA VAL A 69 -2.87 -11.49 34.53
C VAL A 69 -1.94 -12.29 35.45
N THR A 70 -2.16 -13.59 35.59
CA THR A 70 -1.30 -14.44 36.43
C THR A 70 -0.13 -15.05 35.67
N GLU A 71 -0.06 -14.88 34.35
CA GLU A 71 0.98 -15.43 33.47
C GLU A 71 1.15 -16.96 33.56
N ARG A 72 0.13 -17.66 34.07
CA ARG A 72 0.17 -19.12 34.28
C ARG A 72 -0.24 -19.85 33.01
N THR A 73 -1.20 -19.30 32.28
CA THR A 73 -1.74 -19.87 31.03
C THR A 73 -0.63 -20.22 30.02
N PRO A 74 0.31 -19.33 29.66
CA PRO A 74 1.38 -19.69 28.72
C PRO A 74 2.31 -20.79 29.26
N LYS A 75 2.59 -20.79 30.58
CA LYS A 75 3.41 -21.82 31.23
C LYS A 75 2.72 -23.19 31.27
N LEU A 76 1.39 -23.21 31.48
CA LEU A 76 0.61 -24.45 31.42
C LEU A 76 0.59 -25.04 30.02
N LEU A 77 0.49 -24.20 28.99
CA LEU A 77 0.59 -24.65 27.61
C LEU A 77 2.00 -25.17 27.28
N LEU A 78 3.06 -24.54 27.79
CA LEU A 78 4.43 -25.06 27.67
C LEU A 78 4.55 -26.48 28.26
N SER A 79 4.01 -26.70 29.46
CA SER A 79 4.00 -28.03 30.09
C SER A 79 3.28 -29.06 29.22
N ALA A 80 2.11 -28.71 28.67
CA ALA A 80 1.36 -29.58 27.77
C ALA A 80 2.10 -29.84 26.44
N LEU A 81 2.80 -28.84 25.89
CA LEU A 81 3.62 -29.00 24.69
C LEU A 81 4.75 -30.00 24.92
N ASN A 82 5.38 -29.96 26.09
CA ASN A 82 6.55 -30.77 26.43
C ASN A 82 6.21 -32.19 26.91
N GLU A 83 4.94 -32.50 27.13
CA GLU A 83 4.53 -33.82 27.60
C GLU A 83 4.91 -34.93 26.60
N GLY A 84 5.77 -35.85 27.05
CA GLY A 84 6.26 -36.97 26.25
C GLY A 84 7.31 -36.62 25.19
N LEU A 85 7.82 -35.38 25.16
CA LEU A 85 8.88 -34.97 24.22
C LEU A 85 10.28 -35.14 24.83
N THR A 86 11.22 -35.64 24.03
CA THR A 86 12.66 -35.58 24.33
C THR A 86 13.24 -34.23 23.92
N ASP A 87 12.86 -33.75 22.74
CA ASP A 87 13.18 -32.43 22.22
C ASP A 87 12.10 -31.42 22.65
N THR A 88 12.37 -30.72 23.75
CA THR A 88 11.40 -29.86 24.44
C THR A 88 11.42 -28.42 23.95
N TYR A 89 10.27 -27.76 24.06
CA TYR A 89 10.12 -26.33 23.88
C TYR A 89 10.55 -25.56 25.13
N ASN A 90 11.01 -24.34 24.91
CA ASN A 90 11.18 -23.30 25.92
C ASN A 90 10.26 -22.11 25.60
N LEU A 91 10.10 -21.18 26.55
CA LEU A 91 9.17 -20.05 26.45
C LEU A 91 9.90 -18.72 26.66
N SER A 92 9.67 -17.77 25.74
CA SER A 92 9.93 -16.35 25.94
C SER A 92 8.60 -15.61 26.06
N LEU A 93 8.38 -14.88 27.14
CA LEU A 93 7.12 -14.20 27.42
C LEU A 93 7.35 -12.68 27.46
N SER A 94 6.51 -11.92 26.75
CA SER A 94 6.57 -10.45 26.74
C SER A 94 5.99 -9.84 28.02
N GLU A 95 6.17 -8.52 28.15
CA GLU A 95 5.42 -7.74 29.13
C GLU A 95 3.91 -7.72 28.79
N ARG A 96 3.09 -7.37 29.79
CA ARG A 96 1.65 -7.17 29.60
C ARG A 96 1.40 -5.79 28.99
N VAL A 97 1.05 -5.74 27.71
CA VAL A 97 0.82 -4.53 26.92
C VAL A 97 -0.67 -4.32 26.61
N GLY A 98 -1.07 -3.09 26.33
CA GLY A 98 -2.49 -2.73 26.16
C GLY A 98 -2.88 -1.49 26.96
N ARG A 99 -3.56 -0.54 26.30
CA ARG A 99 -4.09 0.68 26.93
C ARG A 99 -5.28 0.43 27.86
N LYS A 100 -6.05 -0.63 27.59
CA LYS A 100 -7.27 -0.96 28.35
C LYS A 100 -6.95 -1.78 29.59
N ARG A 101 -7.97 -1.96 30.45
CA ARG A 101 -7.89 -2.79 31.67
C ARG A 101 -7.45 -4.23 31.37
N TYR A 102 -7.92 -4.78 30.25
CA TYR A 102 -7.49 -6.08 29.76
C TYR A 102 -6.26 -5.88 28.88
N LYS A 103 -5.13 -6.39 29.36
CA LYS A 103 -3.84 -6.39 28.68
C LYS A 103 -3.52 -7.77 28.10
N GLU A 104 -2.72 -7.78 27.05
CA GLU A 104 -2.27 -8.96 26.31
C GLU A 104 -0.77 -9.20 26.51
N GLN A 105 -0.33 -10.42 26.21
CA GLN A 105 1.09 -10.78 26.09
C GLN A 105 1.33 -11.57 24.81
N TYR A 106 2.59 -11.55 24.36
CA TYR A 106 3.13 -12.40 23.33
C TYR A 106 3.92 -13.54 23.99
N ALA A 107 3.59 -14.79 23.66
CA ALA A 107 4.28 -15.98 24.14
C ALA A 107 4.98 -16.68 22.99
N ILE A 108 6.31 -16.66 22.95
CA ILE A 108 7.10 -17.35 21.94
C ILE A 108 7.53 -18.71 22.48
N TYR A 109 7.01 -19.78 21.89
CA TYR A 109 7.44 -21.15 22.17
C TYR A 109 8.47 -21.56 21.12
N TYR A 110 9.62 -22.06 21.54
CA TYR A 110 10.70 -22.41 20.62
C TYR A 110 11.45 -23.65 21.06
N LYS A 111 12.04 -24.40 20.14
CA LYS A 111 12.91 -25.55 20.41
C LYS A 111 14.37 -25.11 20.49
N PRO A 112 15.03 -25.12 21.67
CA PRO A 112 16.42 -24.67 21.79
C PRO A 112 17.40 -25.49 20.95
N SER A 113 17.10 -26.76 20.67
CA SER A 113 17.88 -27.64 19.79
C SER A 113 17.89 -27.20 18.31
N ARG A 114 16.97 -26.32 17.92
CA ARG A 114 16.75 -25.86 16.54
C ARG A 114 17.07 -24.37 16.38
N ALA A 115 16.71 -23.56 17.37
CA ALA A 115 16.97 -22.13 17.42
C ALA A 115 17.19 -21.67 18.87
N THR A 116 18.36 -21.08 19.14
CA THR A 116 18.69 -20.53 20.45
C THR A 116 18.21 -19.09 20.54
N LEU A 117 17.52 -18.75 21.63
CA LEU A 117 17.14 -17.36 21.91
C LEU A 117 18.36 -16.57 22.36
N VAL A 118 18.75 -15.57 21.58
CA VAL A 118 19.92 -14.70 21.84
C VAL A 118 19.51 -13.51 22.73
N SER A 119 18.41 -12.85 22.37
CA SER A 119 17.86 -11.74 23.16
C SER A 119 16.36 -11.59 22.91
N ALA A 120 15.66 -11.04 23.89
CA ALA A 120 14.28 -10.62 23.71
C ALA A 120 13.99 -9.36 24.52
N HIS A 121 13.24 -8.43 23.95
CA HIS A 121 12.85 -7.19 24.62
C HIS A 121 11.52 -6.68 24.10
N GLN A 122 10.85 -5.90 24.95
CA GLN A 122 9.68 -5.12 24.57
C GLN A 122 10.14 -3.89 23.80
N TYR A 123 9.57 -3.63 22.62
CA TYR A 123 9.86 -2.41 21.86
C TYR A 123 9.49 -1.18 22.69
N SER A 124 10.38 -0.19 22.75
CA SER A 124 10.14 1.03 23.49
C SER A 124 9.29 1.99 22.66
N ASP A 125 8.07 2.25 23.12
CA ASP A 125 7.13 3.16 22.45
C ASP A 125 6.84 4.41 23.32
N PRO A 126 7.78 5.38 23.40
CA PRO A 126 7.63 6.55 24.26
C PRO A 126 6.51 7.51 23.81
N VAL A 127 6.01 7.36 22.57
CA VAL A 127 4.96 8.20 21.99
C VAL A 127 3.58 7.53 21.99
N ASP A 128 3.46 6.31 22.55
CA ASP A 128 2.22 5.51 22.60
C ASP A 128 1.56 5.39 21.21
N ALA A 129 2.36 5.04 20.20
CA ALA A 129 1.88 4.79 18.85
C ALA A 129 1.11 3.46 18.74
N PHE A 130 1.57 2.41 19.43
CA PHE A 130 1.00 1.08 19.43
C PHE A 130 0.00 0.92 20.59
N GLU A 131 -1.11 0.23 20.36
CA GLU A 131 -1.97 -0.17 21.50
C GLU A 131 -1.33 -1.31 22.30
N TYR A 132 -0.66 -2.21 21.58
CA TYR A 132 0.08 -3.35 22.12
C TYR A 132 1.51 -3.28 21.57
N ASP A 133 2.44 -2.83 22.41
CA ASP A 133 3.83 -2.60 22.01
C ASP A 133 4.42 -3.89 21.41
N PRO A 134 5.16 -3.84 20.29
CA PRO A 134 5.73 -5.02 19.65
C PRO A 134 6.77 -5.74 20.53
N TYR A 135 6.79 -7.07 20.49
CA TYR A 135 7.79 -7.88 21.19
C TYR A 135 8.84 -8.42 20.22
N VAL A 136 10.09 -8.06 20.46
CA VAL A 136 11.23 -8.39 19.59
C VAL A 136 12.04 -9.52 20.20
N ALA A 137 12.29 -10.58 19.43
CA ALA A 137 13.16 -11.67 19.85
C ALA A 137 14.14 -12.03 18.72
N VAL A 138 15.42 -12.15 19.07
CA VAL A 138 16.51 -12.53 18.17
C VAL A 138 16.90 -13.97 18.45
N PHE A 139 16.96 -14.78 17.40
CA PHE A 139 17.34 -16.18 17.45
C PHE A 139 18.59 -16.42 16.61
N GLU A 140 19.32 -17.47 16.96
CA GLU A 140 20.41 -18.04 16.16
C GLU A 140 20.09 -19.51 15.91
N ASP A 141 20.04 -19.93 14.65
CA ASP A 141 19.80 -21.33 14.29
C ASP A 141 21.07 -22.19 14.39
N SER A 142 20.94 -23.50 14.15
CA SER A 142 22.07 -24.43 14.16
C SER A 142 23.15 -24.14 13.10
N ASN A 143 22.84 -23.33 12.09
CA ASN A 143 23.76 -22.91 11.03
C ASN A 143 24.38 -21.53 11.30
N GLN A 144 24.23 -21.00 12.52
CA GLN A 144 24.70 -19.67 12.93
C GLN A 144 24.00 -18.52 12.18
N LEU A 145 22.85 -18.77 11.53
CA LEU A 145 22.03 -17.72 10.96
C LEU A 145 21.29 -16.99 12.10
N ARG A 146 21.56 -15.69 12.24
CA ARG A 146 20.82 -14.81 13.14
C ARG A 146 19.61 -14.21 12.45
N PHE A 147 18.46 -14.28 13.09
CA PHE A 147 17.24 -13.67 12.60
C PHE A 147 16.42 -13.06 13.73
N GLY A 148 15.78 -11.92 13.43
CA GLY A 148 14.86 -11.25 14.33
C GLY A 148 13.41 -11.66 14.06
N THR A 149 12.62 -11.72 15.12
CA THR A 149 11.15 -11.85 15.05
C THR A 149 10.52 -10.66 15.74
N VAL A 150 9.49 -10.08 15.11
CA VAL A 150 8.69 -8.99 15.68
C VAL A 150 7.26 -9.48 15.82
N SER A 151 6.86 -9.79 17.06
CA SER A 151 5.49 -10.18 17.38
C SER A 151 4.67 -8.92 17.64
N ILE A 152 3.64 -8.69 16.84
CA ILE A 152 2.83 -7.49 16.91
C ILE A 152 1.35 -7.82 16.76
N HIS A 153 0.50 -7.14 17.53
CA HIS A 153 -0.96 -7.17 17.37
C HIS A 153 -1.41 -5.76 16.99
N THR A 154 -1.57 -5.51 15.70
CA THR A 154 -1.99 -4.19 15.20
C THR A 154 -3.51 -4.10 15.08
N ARG A 155 -4.04 -2.89 15.26
CA ARG A 155 -5.35 -2.49 14.73
C ARG A 155 -5.28 -2.38 13.19
N PRO A 156 -6.41 -2.34 12.46
CA PRO A 156 -6.40 -2.54 11.00
C PRO A 156 -5.66 -1.47 10.19
N ASP A 157 -5.32 -0.33 10.79
CA ASP A 157 -4.62 0.79 10.14
C ASP A 157 -3.10 0.66 10.31
N VAL A 158 -2.36 0.31 9.25
CA VAL A 158 -0.90 0.06 9.29
C VAL A 158 -0.21 0.61 8.04
N ILE A 159 0.96 1.25 8.23
CA ILE A 159 1.93 1.51 7.16
C ILE A 159 3.08 0.50 7.31
N ILE A 160 3.42 -0.20 6.22
CA ILE A 160 4.58 -1.07 6.09
C ILE A 160 5.48 -0.45 5.02
N MET A 161 6.71 -0.09 5.36
CA MET A 161 7.60 0.63 4.43
C MET A 161 9.07 0.32 4.65
N GLY A 162 9.87 0.56 3.62
CA GLY A 162 11.33 0.40 3.61
C GLY A 162 11.84 -0.22 2.31
N ASP A 163 13.13 -0.50 2.25
CA ASP A 163 13.75 -1.29 1.18
C ASP A 163 13.26 -2.74 1.27
N PHE A 164 12.37 -3.12 0.35
CA PHE A 164 11.85 -4.48 0.26
C PHE A 164 12.61 -5.31 -0.78
N ASN A 165 13.59 -4.73 -1.48
CA ASN A 165 14.16 -5.28 -2.71
C ASN A 165 13.04 -5.75 -3.68
N ALA A 166 11.96 -5.00 -3.74
CA ALA A 166 10.69 -5.39 -4.36
C ALA A 166 10.66 -5.13 -5.87
N GLY A 167 11.65 -5.59 -6.63
CA GLY A 167 11.65 -5.43 -8.08
C GLY A 167 12.90 -5.98 -8.75
N CYS A 168 13.01 -5.76 -10.05
CA CYS A 168 14.15 -6.19 -10.86
C CYS A 168 14.45 -7.69 -10.67
N ASP A 169 15.72 -8.05 -10.41
CA ASP A 169 16.14 -9.45 -10.33
C ASP A 169 15.73 -10.15 -9.03
N TYR A 170 15.26 -9.41 -8.01
CA TYR A 170 14.86 -9.97 -6.72
C TYR A 170 13.37 -10.36 -6.67
N VAL A 171 12.51 -9.58 -7.32
CA VAL A 171 11.08 -9.89 -7.46
C VAL A 171 10.63 -9.56 -8.88
N THR A 172 10.56 -10.59 -9.70
CA THR A 172 10.12 -10.51 -11.09
C THR A 172 8.60 -10.38 -11.20
N SER A 173 8.11 -9.94 -12.37
CA SER A 173 6.67 -9.77 -12.63
C SER A 173 5.82 -11.01 -12.34
N SER A 174 6.36 -12.21 -12.56
CA SER A 174 5.67 -13.48 -12.30
C SER A 174 5.65 -13.85 -10.81
N GLU A 175 6.63 -13.42 -10.03
CA GLU A 175 6.75 -13.75 -8.61
C GLU A 175 5.79 -12.96 -7.73
N TRP A 176 5.31 -11.80 -8.20
CA TRP A 176 4.29 -11.01 -7.51
C TRP A 176 3.02 -11.80 -7.19
N ALA A 177 2.67 -12.80 -8.00
CA ALA A 177 1.53 -13.70 -7.75
C ALA A 177 1.66 -14.49 -6.44
N ASN A 178 2.89 -14.69 -5.96
CA ASN A 178 3.18 -15.44 -4.73
C ASN A 178 3.29 -14.55 -3.49
N VAL A 179 3.35 -13.23 -3.66
CA VAL A 179 3.49 -12.28 -2.56
C VAL A 179 2.11 -11.94 -2.00
N ARG A 180 1.73 -12.59 -0.88
CA ARG A 180 0.41 -12.36 -0.24
C ARG A 180 0.14 -10.89 0.12
N LEU A 181 1.18 -10.15 0.53
CA LEU A 181 1.06 -8.71 0.81
C LEU A 181 0.69 -7.89 -0.43
N ARG A 182 1.00 -8.38 -1.64
CA ARG A 182 0.64 -7.76 -2.91
C ARG A 182 -0.73 -8.20 -3.42
N GLN A 183 -1.06 -9.47 -3.24
CA GLN A 183 -2.31 -10.05 -3.76
C GLN A 183 -3.55 -9.73 -2.91
N ASP A 184 -3.34 -9.40 -1.63
CA ASP A 184 -4.44 -9.11 -0.73
C ASP A 184 -4.92 -7.65 -0.91
N PRO A 185 -6.18 -7.43 -1.35
CA PRO A 185 -6.70 -6.10 -1.70
C PRO A 185 -6.86 -5.18 -0.49
N ARG A 186 -6.62 -5.67 0.74
CA ARG A 186 -6.57 -4.83 1.94
C ARG A 186 -5.30 -3.98 2.00
N PHE A 187 -4.28 -4.29 1.20
CA PHE A 187 -2.99 -3.61 1.20
C PHE A 187 -2.83 -2.79 -0.08
N ASN A 188 -2.76 -1.47 0.08
CA ASN A 188 -2.55 -0.53 -1.01
C ASN A 188 -1.06 -0.21 -1.11
N TRP A 189 -0.45 -0.64 -2.21
CA TRP A 189 0.94 -0.31 -2.53
C TRP A 189 1.00 1.08 -3.15
N LEU A 190 1.60 2.03 -2.44
CA LEU A 190 1.59 3.44 -2.80
C LEU A 190 2.76 3.81 -3.73
N ILE A 191 3.90 3.14 -3.59
CA ILE A 191 5.03 3.24 -4.54
C ILE A 191 4.85 2.17 -5.61
N SER A 192 4.65 2.61 -6.85
CA SER A 192 4.39 1.73 -8.00
C SER A 192 5.65 0.98 -8.45
N ASP A 193 5.48 -0.05 -9.28
CA ASP A 193 6.60 -0.82 -9.84
C ASP A 193 7.41 -0.05 -10.90
N HIS A 194 7.02 1.20 -11.19
CA HIS A 194 7.68 2.06 -12.17
C HIS A 194 8.48 3.20 -11.54
N VAL A 195 8.41 3.35 -10.20
CA VAL A 195 9.17 4.38 -9.49
C VAL A 195 10.59 3.86 -9.29
N ASP A 196 11.57 4.60 -9.79
CA ASP A 196 12.96 4.35 -9.46
C ASP A 196 13.26 4.82 -8.04
N THR A 197 13.82 3.93 -7.23
CA THR A 197 14.19 4.19 -5.84
C THR A 197 15.69 4.04 -5.62
N THR A 198 16.46 3.88 -6.69
CA THR A 198 17.92 3.69 -6.64
C THR A 198 18.66 4.90 -7.18
N VAL A 199 19.72 5.30 -6.47
CA VAL A 199 20.63 6.38 -6.89
C VAL A 199 21.67 5.85 -7.88
N LYS A 200 22.09 4.59 -7.71
CA LYS A 200 23.24 4.02 -8.42
C LYS A 200 22.91 2.72 -9.13
N GLY A 201 23.34 2.64 -10.40
CA GLY A 201 23.61 1.38 -11.11
C GLY A 201 22.40 0.64 -11.66
N THR A 202 21.18 0.97 -11.24
CA THR A 202 19.95 0.35 -11.71
C THR A 202 18.81 1.39 -11.78
N SER A 203 17.65 0.96 -12.25
CA SER A 203 16.39 1.71 -12.18
C SER A 203 15.36 0.76 -11.59
N CYS A 204 15.29 0.69 -10.25
CA CYS A 204 14.57 -0.37 -9.55
C CYS A 204 13.63 0.16 -8.44
N PRO A 205 12.41 -0.42 -8.31
CA PRO A 205 11.43 -0.05 -7.28
C PRO A 205 11.62 -0.89 -6.00
N TYR A 206 12.81 -0.82 -5.41
CA TYR A 206 13.16 -1.59 -4.22
C TYR A 206 12.43 -1.10 -2.97
N ASP A 207 12.40 0.22 -2.76
CA ASP A 207 11.77 0.84 -1.61
C ASP A 207 10.27 1.02 -1.79
N ARG A 208 9.51 0.69 -0.75
CA ARG A 208 8.05 0.60 -0.84
C ARG A 208 7.38 1.26 0.34
N ILE A 209 6.15 1.71 0.08
CA ILE A 209 5.19 2.10 1.10
C ILE A 209 3.89 1.36 0.81
N VAL A 210 3.42 0.58 1.78
CA VAL A 210 2.20 -0.21 1.71
C VAL A 210 1.31 0.18 2.87
N VAL A 211 0.04 0.49 2.61
CA VAL A 211 -0.92 0.88 3.66
C VAL A 211 -2.09 -0.07 3.71
N SER A 212 -2.62 -0.31 4.91
CA SER A 212 -3.85 -1.05 5.13
C SER A 212 -4.74 -0.32 6.13
N GLY A 213 -6.04 -0.63 6.11
CA GLY A 213 -7.04 -0.02 6.98
C GLY A 213 -7.74 1.18 6.35
N SER A 214 -9.06 1.25 6.56
CA SER A 214 -9.90 2.26 5.90
C SER A 214 -9.63 3.68 6.40
N ASN A 215 -9.28 3.86 7.69
CA ASN A 215 -9.02 5.19 8.22
C ASN A 215 -7.71 5.72 7.63
N LEU A 216 -6.66 4.90 7.67
CA LEU A 216 -5.36 5.27 7.12
C LEU A 216 -5.41 5.50 5.61
N THR A 217 -6.05 4.59 4.86
CA THR A 217 -6.19 4.75 3.41
C THR A 217 -6.93 6.05 3.05
N SER A 218 -7.97 6.43 3.81
CA SER A 218 -8.76 7.64 3.53
C SER A 218 -7.99 8.96 3.74
N VAL A 219 -6.91 8.93 4.52
CA VAL A 219 -6.11 10.12 4.82
C VAL A 219 -4.86 10.22 3.96
N VAL A 220 -4.50 9.23 3.14
CA VAL A 220 -3.41 9.39 2.18
C VAL A 220 -3.76 10.46 1.15
N TYR A 221 -2.88 11.44 0.93
CA TYR A 221 -3.02 12.35 -0.20
C TYR A 221 -2.77 11.57 -1.49
N SER A 222 -3.79 11.47 -2.34
CA SER A 222 -3.65 10.82 -3.66
C SER A 222 -2.51 11.46 -4.45
N GLY A 223 -1.66 10.63 -5.07
CA GLY A 223 -0.48 11.05 -5.82
C GLY A 223 0.68 11.60 -4.99
N SER A 224 0.61 11.61 -3.66
CA SER A 224 1.70 12.12 -2.82
C SER A 224 2.82 11.13 -2.56
N ALA A 225 2.61 9.84 -2.85
CA ALA A 225 3.62 8.82 -2.64
C ALA A 225 4.64 8.83 -3.77
N LYS A 226 5.92 9.01 -3.47
CA LYS A 226 7.00 9.13 -4.46
C LYS A 226 8.38 8.83 -3.85
N ALA A 227 9.38 8.64 -4.70
CA ALA A 227 10.79 8.76 -4.31
C ALA A 227 11.16 10.25 -4.16
N TYR A 228 12.03 10.55 -3.20
CA TYR A 228 12.64 11.86 -2.99
C TYR A 228 14.03 11.87 -3.62
N TYR A 229 14.12 12.42 -4.83
CA TYR A 229 15.37 12.63 -5.58
C TYR A 229 16.14 13.81 -4.95
N PHE A 230 16.83 13.53 -3.84
CA PHE A 230 17.48 14.53 -3.00
C PHE A 230 18.54 15.36 -3.73
N GLU A 231 19.21 14.75 -4.70
CA GLU A 231 20.20 15.35 -5.58
C GLU A 231 19.57 16.39 -6.51
N GLU A 232 18.39 16.12 -7.06
CA GLU A 232 17.65 17.08 -7.89
C GLU A 232 17.18 18.26 -7.03
N GLU A 233 16.58 17.96 -5.88
CA GLU A 233 15.97 18.95 -4.99
C GLU A 233 17.01 19.85 -4.30
N LEU A 234 18.19 19.32 -3.99
CA LEU A 234 19.30 20.10 -3.42
C LEU A 234 20.28 20.65 -4.48
N GLY A 235 20.08 20.31 -5.76
CA GLY A 235 20.93 20.73 -6.87
C GLY A 235 22.36 20.17 -6.80
N LEU A 236 22.52 18.96 -6.26
CA LEU A 236 23.81 18.26 -6.18
C LEU A 236 24.21 17.77 -7.58
N LYS A 237 25.50 17.89 -7.90
CA LYS A 237 26.06 17.47 -9.20
C LYS A 237 27.26 16.53 -9.08
N ASP A 238 27.79 16.41 -7.87
CA ASP A 238 28.93 15.56 -7.59
C ASP A 238 28.41 14.13 -7.36
N GLN A 239 28.60 13.27 -8.36
CA GLN A 239 28.10 11.90 -8.34
C GLN A 239 28.75 11.06 -7.23
N GLU A 240 30.02 11.30 -6.91
CA GLU A 240 30.70 10.57 -5.83
C GLU A 240 30.07 10.92 -4.48
N LEU A 241 29.81 12.21 -4.26
CA LEU A 241 29.10 12.67 -3.06
C LEU A 241 27.67 12.11 -2.98
N ILE A 242 26.93 12.10 -4.10
CA ILE A 242 25.54 11.60 -4.14
C ILE A 242 25.50 10.12 -3.79
N GLU A 243 26.40 9.31 -4.36
CA GLU A 243 26.50 7.88 -4.08
C GLU A 243 27.05 7.59 -2.67
N ASP A 244 27.92 8.44 -2.12
CA ASP A 244 28.41 8.35 -0.74
C ASP A 244 27.32 8.66 0.30
N VAL A 245 26.29 9.44 -0.06
CA VAL A 245 25.11 9.66 0.80
C VAL A 245 24.29 8.37 0.91
N SER A 246 23.95 7.76 -0.24
CA SER A 246 23.16 6.53 -0.32
C SER A 246 23.12 6.02 -1.76
N ASP A 247 22.99 4.71 -1.94
CA ASP A 247 22.63 4.08 -3.22
C ASP A 247 21.10 3.98 -3.44
N HIS A 248 20.29 4.43 -2.48
CA HIS A 248 18.82 4.48 -2.53
C HIS A 248 18.24 5.88 -2.26
N TYR A 249 17.13 6.19 -2.90
CA TYR A 249 16.30 7.36 -2.62
C TYR A 249 15.31 7.06 -1.48
N PRO A 250 15.07 8.01 -0.55
CA PRO A 250 13.96 7.90 0.38
C PRO A 250 12.63 7.81 -0.36
N VAL A 251 11.73 6.93 0.10
CA VAL A 251 10.33 6.95 -0.32
C VAL A 251 9.49 7.69 0.71
N GLU A 252 8.59 8.55 0.24
CA GLU A 252 7.76 9.38 1.09
C GLU A 252 6.28 9.31 0.70
N VAL A 253 5.40 9.66 1.64
CA VAL A 253 3.95 9.81 1.43
C VAL A 253 3.41 10.89 2.36
N ARG A 254 2.42 11.66 1.91
CA ARG A 254 1.74 12.66 2.76
C ARG A 254 0.41 12.12 3.27
N LEU A 255 0.18 12.29 4.57
CA LEU A 255 -1.11 12.02 5.20
C LEU A 255 -1.82 13.35 5.50
N ARG A 256 -3.13 13.37 5.27
CA ARG A 256 -4.03 14.45 5.68
C ARG A 256 -4.05 14.49 7.20
N GLY A 257 -3.75 15.66 7.76
CA GLY A 257 -4.02 15.93 9.17
C GLY A 257 -5.52 15.96 9.45
N ALA A 258 -5.89 16.23 10.70
CA ALA A 258 -7.30 16.41 11.07
C ALA A 258 -7.88 17.65 10.36
N VAL A 259 -8.50 17.44 9.20
CA VAL A 259 -9.34 18.46 8.55
C VAL A 259 -10.72 18.37 9.19
N SER A 260 -11.27 19.49 9.66
CA SER A 260 -12.61 19.46 10.28
C SER A 260 -13.63 18.95 9.27
N ARG A 261 -14.59 18.14 9.74
CA ARG A 261 -15.68 17.63 8.89
C ARG A 261 -16.45 18.76 8.21
N GLU A 262 -16.50 19.94 8.82
CA GLU A 262 -17.13 21.14 8.29
C GLU A 262 -16.39 21.71 7.07
N VAL A 263 -15.06 21.61 7.03
CA VAL A 263 -14.27 22.00 5.85
C VAL A 263 -14.46 20.98 4.74
N LEU A 264 -14.35 19.68 5.05
CA LEU A 264 -14.57 18.63 4.04
C LEU A 264 -15.99 18.67 3.45
N ALA A 265 -17.02 18.93 4.27
CA ALA A 265 -18.40 19.08 3.79
C ALA A 265 -18.62 20.29 2.87
N LYS A 266 -17.67 21.24 2.83
CA LYS A 266 -17.71 22.43 1.97
C LYS A 266 -16.79 22.34 0.75
N VAL A 267 -16.03 21.25 0.62
CA VAL A 267 -15.15 21.02 -0.52
C VAL A 267 -15.85 20.09 -1.51
N THR A 268 -16.06 20.58 -2.73
CA THR A 268 -16.47 19.76 -3.86
C THR A 268 -15.23 19.47 -4.70
N ALA A 269 -14.85 18.20 -4.80
CA ALA A 269 -13.83 17.79 -5.75
C ALA A 269 -14.41 17.93 -7.16
N ASN A 270 -13.64 18.53 -8.07
CA ASN A 270 -13.99 18.61 -9.48
C ASN A 270 -12.76 18.27 -10.30
N ILE A 271 -12.94 17.64 -11.45
CA ILE A 271 -11.91 17.62 -12.50
C ILE A 271 -12.18 18.77 -13.47
N ALA A 272 -11.13 19.38 -14.02
CA ALA A 272 -11.24 20.36 -15.10
C ALA A 272 -10.28 19.99 -16.24
N PHE A 273 -10.78 20.08 -17.46
CA PHE A 273 -9.99 19.99 -18.69
C PHE A 273 -9.89 21.38 -19.30
N ASP A 274 -8.69 21.93 -19.28
CA ASP A 274 -8.40 23.27 -19.75
C ASP A 274 -7.58 23.23 -21.03
N VAL A 275 -7.94 24.11 -21.97
CA VAL A 275 -7.13 24.42 -23.15
C VAL A 275 -6.98 25.93 -23.26
N SER A 276 -5.74 26.39 -23.20
CA SER A 276 -5.39 27.80 -23.32
C SER A 276 -4.94 28.14 -24.74
N PHE A 277 -5.30 29.33 -25.21
CA PHE A 277 -5.02 29.84 -26.56
C PHE A 277 -5.00 31.36 -26.58
N GLU A 278 -4.44 31.94 -27.64
CA GLU A 278 -4.45 33.39 -27.87
C GLU A 278 -5.66 33.79 -28.73
N ALA A 279 -6.29 34.92 -28.39
CA ALA A 279 -7.40 35.53 -29.10
C ALA A 279 -7.08 36.96 -29.50
N THR A 280 -7.62 37.41 -30.63
CA THR A 280 -7.43 38.80 -31.09
C THR A 280 -8.32 39.76 -30.32
N GLN A 281 -7.90 41.04 -30.23
CA GLN A 281 -8.71 42.09 -29.60
C GLN A 281 -10.08 42.28 -30.28
N GLU A 282 -10.14 42.08 -31.59
CA GLU A 282 -11.40 42.10 -32.35
C GLU A 282 -12.32 40.94 -31.98
N ALA A 283 -11.77 39.73 -31.80
CA ALA A 283 -12.55 38.57 -31.37
C ALA A 283 -13.12 38.73 -29.96
N LEU A 284 -12.36 39.35 -29.05
CA LEU A 284 -12.79 39.65 -27.69
C LEU A 284 -13.89 40.73 -27.67
N ALA A 285 -13.77 41.76 -28.52
CA ALA A 285 -14.78 42.82 -28.64
C ALA A 285 -16.15 42.27 -29.07
N ASN A 286 -16.17 41.29 -29.97
CA ASN A 286 -17.40 40.66 -30.46
C ASN A 286 -18.19 39.90 -29.37
N ILE A 287 -17.52 39.43 -28.31
CA ILE A 287 -18.19 38.80 -27.16
C ILE A 287 -18.81 39.85 -26.23
N MET A 288 -18.12 40.97 -26.04
CA MET A 288 -18.58 42.06 -25.15
C MET A 288 -19.85 42.74 -25.66
N ASP A 289 -20.09 42.72 -26.98
CA ASP A 289 -21.31 43.27 -27.60
C ASP A 289 -22.54 42.35 -27.44
N TYR A 290 -22.32 41.06 -27.16
CA TYR A 290 -23.38 40.08 -26.90
C TYR A 290 -23.94 40.26 -25.47
N ARG A 291 -24.78 41.29 -25.26
CA ARG A 291 -25.53 41.50 -24.00
C ARG A 291 -26.66 40.47 -23.79
N SER A 292 -26.35 39.19 -23.82
CA SER A 292 -27.16 38.18 -23.14
C SER A 292 -26.59 38.03 -21.73
N GLY A 293 -27.39 38.21 -20.67
CA GLY A 293 -26.97 38.25 -19.27
C GLY A 293 -26.29 37.01 -18.67
N GLU A 294 -25.51 36.26 -19.45
CA GLU A 294 -24.68 35.10 -19.11
C GLU A 294 -23.17 35.39 -19.09
N ILE A 295 -22.75 36.60 -19.50
CA ILE A 295 -21.34 37.01 -19.54
C ILE A 295 -21.08 37.94 -18.35
N CYS A 296 -20.19 37.52 -17.45
CA CYS A 296 -19.72 38.36 -16.36
C CYS A 296 -18.43 39.06 -16.82
N ILE A 297 -18.50 40.37 -17.03
CA ILE A 297 -17.34 41.22 -17.24
C ILE A 297 -17.03 41.87 -15.90
N ASP A 298 -15.91 41.50 -15.28
CA ASP A 298 -15.50 42.07 -13.99
C ASP A 298 -14.61 43.32 -14.20
N THR A 299 -13.85 43.35 -15.30
CA THR A 299 -13.02 44.50 -15.74
C THR A 299 -12.91 44.52 -17.27
N PRO A 300 -12.44 45.63 -17.92
CA PRO A 300 -12.24 45.70 -19.37
C PRO A 300 -11.27 44.64 -19.92
N ASP A 301 -10.39 44.11 -19.06
CA ASP A 301 -9.35 43.15 -19.42
C ASP A 301 -9.74 41.70 -19.12
N TYR A 302 -10.92 41.46 -18.53
CA TYR A 302 -11.36 40.14 -18.10
C TYR A 302 -12.75 39.77 -18.64
N VAL A 303 -12.79 38.72 -19.48
CA VAL A 303 -14.03 38.16 -20.01
C VAL A 303 -14.26 36.78 -19.41
N LEU A 304 -15.38 36.59 -18.70
CA LEU A 304 -15.81 35.28 -18.21
C LEU A 304 -17.20 34.93 -18.74
N ARG A 305 -17.29 33.80 -19.46
CA ARG A 305 -18.56 33.15 -19.79
C ARG A 305 -18.61 31.79 -19.15
N ARG A 306 -19.71 31.47 -18.47
CA ARG A 306 -19.90 30.16 -17.83
C ARG A 306 -21.32 29.65 -18.06
N TRP A 307 -21.44 28.39 -18.45
CA TRP A 307 -22.74 27.73 -18.59
C TRP A 307 -22.65 26.26 -18.16
N ARG A 308 -23.81 25.62 -17.99
CA ARG A 308 -23.92 24.26 -17.48
C ARG A 308 -24.70 23.36 -18.41
N VAL A 309 -24.31 22.10 -18.46
CA VAL A 309 -24.94 21.05 -19.27
C VAL A 309 -25.02 19.74 -18.48
N GLN A 310 -25.87 18.81 -18.92
CA GLN A 310 -26.24 17.64 -18.11
C GLN A 310 -25.31 16.44 -18.30
N ASN A 311 -24.65 16.35 -19.45
CA ASN A 311 -23.77 15.23 -19.76
C ASN A 311 -22.63 15.65 -20.71
N ILE A 312 -21.69 14.75 -20.93
CA ILE A 312 -20.50 15.00 -21.75
C ILE A 312 -20.83 15.21 -23.24
N SER A 313 -21.87 14.56 -23.77
CA SER A 313 -22.33 14.78 -25.15
C SER A 313 -22.85 16.20 -25.32
N ASP A 314 -23.72 16.64 -24.41
CA ASP A 314 -24.24 18.01 -24.38
C ASP A 314 -23.09 19.03 -24.24
N ALA A 315 -22.03 18.70 -23.49
CA ALA A 315 -20.87 19.56 -23.35
C ALA A 315 -20.14 19.75 -24.69
N LYS A 316 -19.91 18.66 -25.42
CA LYS A 316 -19.28 18.70 -26.74
C LYS A 316 -20.14 19.48 -27.73
N ASP A 317 -21.43 19.20 -27.78
CA ASP A 317 -22.37 19.86 -28.69
C ASP A 317 -22.44 21.35 -28.40
N SER A 318 -22.56 21.71 -27.11
CA SER A 318 -22.66 23.10 -26.68
C SER A 318 -21.37 23.89 -26.94
N VAL A 319 -20.20 23.30 -26.69
CA VAL A 319 -18.90 23.90 -27.01
C VAL A 319 -18.73 24.07 -28.53
N THR A 320 -19.14 23.08 -29.32
CA THR A 320 -19.10 23.14 -30.79
C THR A 320 -19.95 24.30 -31.31
N VAL A 321 -21.19 24.42 -30.83
CA VAL A 321 -22.09 25.52 -31.21
C VAL A 321 -21.51 26.86 -30.78
N PHE A 322 -20.97 26.96 -29.57
CA PHE A 322 -20.34 28.18 -29.07
C PHE A 322 -19.18 28.61 -29.98
N ALA A 323 -18.25 27.72 -30.27
CA ALA A 323 -17.08 28.04 -31.09
C ALA A 323 -17.44 28.27 -32.57
N PHE A 324 -18.46 27.59 -33.10
CA PHE A 324 -18.97 27.86 -34.45
C PHE A 324 -19.51 29.30 -34.57
N ASN A 325 -20.18 29.80 -33.53
CA ASN A 325 -20.68 31.17 -33.48
C ASN A 325 -19.57 32.19 -33.15
N ASN A 326 -18.43 31.73 -32.62
CA ASN A 326 -17.32 32.56 -32.16
C ASN A 326 -15.97 32.09 -32.76
N ARG A 327 -15.92 31.83 -34.06
CA ARG A 327 -14.75 31.23 -34.73
C ARG A 327 -13.47 32.05 -34.67
N LEU A 328 -13.61 33.38 -34.57
CA LEU A 328 -12.47 34.28 -34.43
C LEU A 328 -11.84 34.23 -33.03
N LEU A 329 -12.59 33.69 -32.05
CA LEU A 329 -12.20 33.61 -30.66
C LEU A 329 -11.62 32.24 -30.31
N VAL A 330 -12.35 31.16 -30.61
CA VAL A 330 -11.94 29.80 -30.26
C VAL A 330 -11.37 29.13 -31.51
N PRO A 331 -10.04 28.93 -31.60
CA PRO A 331 -9.43 28.29 -32.75
C PRO A 331 -9.85 26.81 -32.82
N SER A 332 -9.93 26.27 -34.04
CA SER A 332 -10.28 24.87 -34.30
C SER A 332 -9.34 23.88 -33.60
N GLU A 333 -8.08 24.27 -33.46
CA GLU A 333 -7.02 23.51 -32.80
C GLU A 333 -7.31 23.36 -31.31
N ALA A 334 -7.79 24.43 -30.65
CA ALA A 334 -8.14 24.38 -29.24
C ALA A 334 -9.35 23.46 -29.00
N LEU A 335 -10.34 23.48 -29.89
CA LEU A 335 -11.47 22.54 -29.84
C LEU A 335 -11.02 21.09 -30.03
N SER A 336 -10.14 20.83 -31.00
CA SER A 336 -9.64 19.49 -31.26
C SER A 336 -8.88 18.93 -30.05
N VAL A 337 -8.02 19.73 -29.42
CA VAL A 337 -7.30 19.33 -28.21
C VAL A 337 -8.25 19.11 -27.04
N LEU A 338 -9.25 19.98 -26.87
CA LEU A 338 -10.25 19.83 -25.82
C LEU A 338 -11.04 18.53 -26.00
N PHE A 339 -11.52 18.24 -27.21
CA PHE A 339 -12.27 17.01 -27.49
C PHE A 339 -11.43 15.76 -27.32
N TYR A 340 -10.17 15.77 -27.77
CA TYR A 340 -9.25 14.68 -27.48
C TYR A 340 -9.12 14.43 -25.97
N LYS A 341 -8.99 15.47 -25.15
CA LYS A 341 -8.94 15.32 -23.68
C LYS A 341 -10.25 14.79 -23.08
N LEU A 342 -11.40 15.11 -23.68
CA LEU A 342 -12.70 14.62 -23.22
C LEU A 342 -12.99 13.17 -23.65
N GLU A 343 -12.47 12.75 -24.80
CA GLU A 343 -12.75 11.44 -25.41
C GLU A 343 -11.71 10.38 -25.07
N GLU A 344 -10.43 10.74 -25.03
CA GLU A 344 -9.30 9.82 -24.90
C GLU A 344 -8.50 10.06 -23.59
N GLY A 345 -8.88 11.08 -22.83
CA GLY A 345 -8.21 11.49 -21.59
C GLY A 345 -8.86 10.93 -20.33
N ALA A 346 -8.61 11.60 -19.20
CA ALA A 346 -8.96 11.13 -17.86
C ALA A 346 -10.44 10.69 -17.71
N LEU A 347 -11.40 11.25 -18.45
CA LEU A 347 -12.84 10.88 -18.40
C LEU A 347 -13.16 9.43 -18.79
N THR A 348 -12.25 8.74 -19.47
CA THR A 348 -12.39 7.30 -19.77
C THR A 348 -11.92 6.41 -18.63
N ASP A 349 -11.12 6.94 -17.70
CA ASP A 349 -10.66 6.23 -16.52
C ASP A 349 -11.71 6.31 -15.41
N THR A 350 -12.58 5.30 -15.39
CA THR A 350 -13.64 5.14 -14.37
C THR A 350 -13.11 5.09 -12.92
N THR A 351 -11.81 4.89 -12.69
CA THR A 351 -11.22 4.94 -11.34
C THR A 351 -11.08 6.36 -10.79
N LEU A 352 -11.17 7.39 -11.64
CA LEU A 352 -11.03 8.81 -11.27
C LEU A 352 -12.36 9.51 -10.87
N TYR A 353 -13.54 8.94 -11.11
CA TYR A 353 -14.84 9.64 -10.95
C TYR A 353 -15.86 9.04 -10.00
N GLY A 354 -15.59 7.88 -9.38
CA GLY A 354 -16.40 7.40 -8.25
C GLY A 354 -17.92 7.42 -8.49
N ALA A 355 -18.40 6.68 -9.49
CA ALA A 355 -19.79 6.47 -9.91
C ALA A 355 -20.39 7.43 -10.97
N ASP A 356 -20.96 6.78 -11.99
CA ASP A 356 -21.84 7.24 -13.09
C ASP A 356 -21.78 8.73 -13.53
N PRO A 357 -20.99 9.07 -14.57
CA PRO A 357 -20.90 10.43 -15.11
C PRO A 357 -22.19 10.95 -15.77
N THR A 358 -23.26 10.14 -15.84
CA THR A 358 -24.52 10.51 -16.51
C THR A 358 -25.46 11.41 -15.68
N ARG A 359 -25.12 11.71 -14.42
CA ARG A 359 -25.93 12.60 -13.54
C ARG A 359 -25.20 13.84 -12.99
N SER A 360 -23.99 14.09 -13.49
CA SER A 360 -23.14 15.19 -13.02
C SER A 360 -23.31 16.42 -13.89
N MET A 361 -23.65 17.58 -13.30
CA MET A 361 -23.69 18.84 -14.06
C MET A 361 -22.28 19.28 -14.44
N TYR A 362 -22.00 19.32 -15.74
CA TYR A 362 -20.75 19.84 -16.29
C TYR A 362 -20.84 21.36 -16.32
N THR A 363 -19.74 22.03 -15.96
CA THR A 363 -19.60 23.47 -16.07
C THR A 363 -18.58 23.77 -17.15
N ILE A 364 -18.99 24.51 -18.18
CA ILE A 364 -18.08 24.99 -19.21
C ILE A 364 -17.77 26.45 -18.90
N SER A 365 -16.49 26.81 -18.94
CA SER A 365 -16.04 28.18 -18.70
C SER A 365 -15.11 28.63 -19.82
N LEU A 366 -15.36 29.81 -20.36
CA LEU A 366 -14.39 30.56 -21.15
C LEU A 366 -13.91 31.73 -20.29
N SER A 367 -12.61 31.83 -20.08
CA SER A 367 -11.97 32.90 -19.32
C SER A 367 -10.86 33.52 -20.16
N CYS A 368 -10.94 34.83 -20.42
CA CYS A 368 -9.89 35.55 -21.14
C CYS A 368 -9.35 36.71 -20.29
N ILE A 369 -8.03 36.82 -20.21
CA ILE A 369 -7.30 37.95 -19.65
C ILE A 369 -6.48 38.55 -20.78
N GLN A 370 -6.80 39.78 -21.18
CA GLN A 370 -6.26 40.39 -22.40
C GLN A 370 -6.42 39.44 -23.60
N ALA A 371 -5.36 39.16 -24.36
CA ALA A 371 -5.37 38.24 -25.49
C ALA A 371 -5.26 36.75 -25.10
N SER A 372 -5.08 36.41 -23.82
CA SER A 372 -4.91 35.01 -23.39
C SER A 372 -6.24 34.45 -22.88
N CYS A 373 -6.74 33.41 -23.55
CA CYS A 373 -7.99 32.74 -23.22
C CYS A 373 -7.76 31.30 -22.75
N SER A 374 -8.67 30.80 -21.92
CA SER A 374 -8.78 29.39 -21.55
C SER A 374 -10.23 28.95 -21.73
N LEU A 375 -10.42 27.82 -22.39
CA LEU A 375 -11.71 27.11 -22.47
C LEU A 375 -11.62 25.84 -21.64
N SER A 376 -12.51 25.73 -20.67
CA SER A 376 -12.49 24.71 -19.63
C SER A 376 -13.79 23.92 -19.61
N VAL A 377 -13.70 22.60 -19.43
CA VAL A 377 -14.84 21.74 -19.08
C VAL A 377 -14.58 21.11 -17.72
N THR A 378 -15.40 21.46 -16.74
CA THR A 378 -15.31 20.99 -15.36
C THR A 378 -16.42 20.00 -15.06
N ALA A 379 -16.07 18.84 -14.50
CA ALA A 379 -17.02 17.85 -14.03
C ALA A 379 -16.85 17.62 -12.52
N PRO A 380 -17.92 17.53 -11.73
CA PRO A 380 -17.81 17.15 -10.33
C PRO A 380 -17.32 15.71 -10.22
N THR A 381 -16.36 15.49 -9.33
CA THR A 381 -15.82 14.17 -8.97
C THR A 381 -16.30 13.85 -7.56
N LEU A 382 -16.87 12.66 -7.34
CA LEU A 382 -17.17 12.17 -5.99
C LEU A 382 -15.91 11.62 -5.32
#